data_AF-A0A7S0JHZ4-F1
#
_entry.id   AF-A0A7S0JHZ4-F1
#
_cell.length_a   1.000
_cell.length_b   1.000
_cell.length_c   1.000
_cell.angle_alpha   90.00
_cell.angle_beta   90.00
_cell.angle_gamma   90.00
#
_symmetry.space_group_name_H-M   'P 1'
#
loop_
_entity.id
_entity.type
_entity.pdbx_description
1 polymer ?
#
loop_
_entity_poly.entity_id
_entity_poly.type
_entity_poly.pdbx_seq_one_letter_code
_entity_poly.pdbx_strand_id
1 'polypeptide(L)'
;PELAPRTCAAAGGGGSGTDDGLRGEDLFSKLVPLNVLEDASVYTASRDDMLRELGEAVETLDGTVEAELSGMDLPHALHAVEREQQLPDGIVQSVGRVHASGSGAALAQLVNSLPQLASDVQGKSMAIEAILEVEEGQDQQLQQAHGDRWACVRSTQLTADARLELAQLREQLSQAEAA
;
A
#
# COMPACT_ATOMS: atom_id res chain seq x y z
N PRO A 1 27.29 -4.41 28.05
CA PRO A 1 27.09 -2.96 28.32
C PRO A 1 25.82 -2.49 27.59
N GLU A 2 24.69 -2.23 28.22
CA GLU A 2 24.39 -1.74 29.55
C GLU A 2 22.95 -2.20 29.84
N LEU A 3 22.74 -2.86 30.98
CA LEU A 3 21.45 -3.32 31.43
C LEU A 3 20.70 -2.18 32.12
N ALA A 4 19.55 -1.80 31.54
CA ALA A 4 18.36 -1.16 32.12
C ALA A 4 18.50 0.14 32.96
N PRO A 5 17.44 0.95 32.98
CA PRO A 5 16.65 0.94 34.22
C PRO A 5 15.17 0.65 33.99
N ARG A 6 14.65 -0.20 34.87
CA ARG A 6 13.21 -0.35 35.11
C ARG A 6 12.69 0.96 35.67
N THR A 7 11.54 1.43 35.17
CA THR A 7 10.32 1.82 35.92
C THR A 7 9.54 2.91 35.19
N CYS A 8 8.31 2.61 34.80
CA CYS A 8 7.21 3.48 35.19
C CYS A 8 6.04 2.56 35.55
N ALA A 9 5.72 2.57 36.84
CA ALA A 9 4.56 1.89 37.39
C ALA A 9 3.30 2.59 36.88
N ALA A 10 2.54 1.94 36.01
CA ALA A 10 1.12 2.21 35.91
C ALA A 10 0.41 1.15 36.76
N ALA A 11 -0.05 1.60 37.92
CA ALA A 11 -0.86 0.82 38.83
C ALA A 11 -2.17 0.41 38.13
N GLY A 12 -2.18 -0.78 37.52
CA GLY A 12 -3.41 -1.51 37.25
C GLY A 12 -3.90 -2.05 38.59
N GLY A 13 -4.83 -1.35 39.22
CA GLY A 13 -5.44 -1.75 40.47
C GLY A 13 -5.96 -3.18 40.39
N GLY A 14 -5.30 -4.09 41.11
CA GLY A 14 -5.84 -5.38 41.44
C GLY A 14 -7.04 -5.18 42.36
N GLY A 15 -8.21 -5.04 41.78
CA GLY A 15 -9.48 -5.17 42.47
C GLY A 15 -9.70 -6.62 42.84
N SER A 16 -9.11 -7.05 43.97
CA SER A 16 -9.59 -8.20 44.72
C SER A 16 -10.97 -7.83 45.27
N GLY A 17 -12.01 -8.20 44.53
CA GLY A 17 -13.41 -8.02 44.90
C GLY A 17 -14.15 -9.29 44.55
N THR A 18 -14.35 -10.14 45.54
CA THR A 18 -15.29 -11.25 45.52
C THR A 18 -16.70 -10.69 45.40
N ASP A 19 -17.22 -10.58 44.17
CA ASP A 19 -18.64 -10.38 43.90
C ASP A 19 -19.06 -11.34 42.78
N ASP A 20 -19.15 -12.61 43.17
CA ASP A 20 -19.64 -13.73 42.38
C ASP A 20 -21.18 -13.63 42.32
N GLY A 21 -21.75 -13.18 41.19
CA GLY A 21 -23.19 -13.39 40.95
C GLY A 21 -23.98 -12.40 40.08
N LEU A 22 -23.46 -11.22 39.69
CA LEU A 22 -24.30 -10.22 38.97
C LEU A 22 -23.58 -9.43 37.86
N ARG A 23 -22.63 -10.03 37.14
CA ARG A 23 -22.08 -9.42 35.91
C ARG A 23 -22.15 -10.41 34.77
N GLY A 24 -22.97 -10.08 33.76
CA GLY A 24 -22.98 -10.81 32.49
C GLY A 24 -21.58 -10.88 31.89
N GLU A 25 -21.35 -11.88 31.04
CA GLU A 25 -20.06 -12.08 30.35
C GLU A 25 -19.52 -10.76 29.80
N ASP A 26 -18.21 -10.54 29.99
CA ASP A 26 -17.54 -9.35 29.47
C ASP A 26 -17.70 -9.30 27.94
N LEU A 27 -18.49 -8.32 27.48
CA LEU A 27 -18.82 -8.08 26.08
C LEU A 27 -17.57 -7.79 25.24
N PHE A 28 -16.47 -7.38 25.88
CA PHE A 28 -15.21 -7.01 25.23
C PHE A 28 -14.07 -7.98 25.54
N SER A 29 -14.37 -9.20 26.01
CA SER A 29 -13.37 -10.25 26.26
C SER A 29 -12.52 -10.61 25.03
N LYS A 30 -12.97 -10.28 23.82
CA LYS A 30 -12.23 -10.46 22.55
C LYS A 30 -11.53 -9.19 22.06
N LEU A 31 -11.73 -8.05 22.71
CA LEU A 31 -11.16 -6.78 22.30
C LEU A 31 -9.69 -6.71 22.73
N VAL A 32 -8.81 -6.50 21.76
CA VAL A 32 -7.38 -6.35 22.01
C VAL A 32 -7.10 -4.95 22.58
N PRO A 33 -6.31 -4.83 23.66
CA PRO A 33 -5.90 -3.54 24.21
C PRO A 33 -5.19 -2.65 23.19
N LEU A 34 -5.42 -1.34 23.26
CA LEU A 34 -4.90 -0.37 22.27
C LEU A 34 -3.36 -0.36 22.20
N ASN A 35 -2.67 -0.49 23.33
CA ASN A 35 -1.21 -0.54 23.38
C ASN A 35 -0.64 -1.72 22.57
N VAL A 36 -1.32 -2.88 22.59
CA VAL A 36 -0.90 -4.06 21.80
C VAL A 36 -1.13 -3.82 20.30
N LEU A 37 -2.18 -3.08 19.93
CA LEU A 37 -2.44 -2.71 18.54
C LEU A 37 -1.38 -1.72 18.02
N GLU A 38 -1.00 -0.73 18.83
CA GLU A 38 0.07 0.21 18.52
C GLU A 38 1.41 -0.51 18.35
N ASP A 39 1.79 -1.36 19.30
CA ASP A 39 3.01 -2.17 19.24
C ASP A 39 3.01 -3.12 18.02
N ALA A 40 1.85 -3.72 17.70
CA ALA A 40 1.71 -4.57 16.52
C ALA A 40 1.89 -3.77 15.22
N SER A 41 1.36 -2.55 15.14
CA SER A 41 1.53 -1.66 13.99
C SER A 41 3.01 -1.29 13.78
N VAL A 42 3.71 -0.92 14.85
CA VAL A 42 5.15 -0.62 14.82
C VAL A 42 5.95 -1.84 14.40
N TYR A 43 5.63 -3.02 14.94
CA TYR A 43 6.28 -4.27 14.55
C TYR A 43 6.08 -4.57 13.06
N THR A 44 4.87 -4.44 12.53
CA THR A 44 4.60 -4.71 11.11
C THR A 44 5.38 -3.76 10.20
N ALA A 45 5.46 -2.46 10.56
CA ALA A 45 6.23 -1.50 9.80
C ALA A 45 7.72 -1.86 9.78
N SER A 46 8.32 -2.11 10.96
CA SER A 46 9.74 -2.47 11.05
C SER A 46 10.07 -3.81 10.36
N ARG A 47 9.15 -4.77 10.40
CA ARG A 47 9.28 -6.03 9.65
C ARG A 47 9.31 -5.77 8.16
N ASP A 48 8.40 -4.94 7.66
CA ASP A 48 8.29 -4.65 6.23
C ASP A 48 9.53 -3.87 5.74
N ASP A 49 10.04 -2.94 6.55
CA ASP A 49 11.32 -2.25 6.30
C ASP A 49 12.49 -3.24 6.20
N MET A 50 12.60 -4.16 7.16
CA MET A 50 13.65 -5.18 7.17
C MET A 50 13.56 -6.12 5.96
N LEU A 51 12.35 -6.51 5.57
CA LEU A 51 12.13 -7.34 4.38
C LEU A 51 12.52 -6.60 3.10
N ARG A 52 12.21 -5.31 3.02
CA ARG A 52 12.60 -4.46 1.90
C ARG A 52 14.12 -4.32 1.82
N GLU A 53 14.80 -4.01 2.91
CA GLU A 53 16.26 -3.93 2.95
C GLU A 53 16.92 -5.24 2.53
N LEU A 54 16.41 -6.38 3.02
CA LEU A 54 16.92 -7.69 2.64
C LEU A 54 16.66 -7.98 1.16
N GLY A 55 15.49 -7.62 0.63
CA GLY A 55 15.16 -7.75 -0.78
C GLY A 55 16.09 -6.93 -1.67
N GLU A 56 16.30 -5.66 -1.33
CA GLU A 56 17.24 -4.77 -2.03
C GLU A 56 18.68 -5.32 -1.97
N ALA A 57 19.11 -5.87 -0.83
CA ALA A 57 20.42 -6.51 -0.70
C ALA A 57 20.57 -7.76 -1.59
N VAL A 58 19.52 -8.57 -1.71
CA VAL A 58 19.54 -9.75 -2.61
C VAL A 58 19.58 -9.32 -4.06
N GLU A 59 18.73 -8.39 -4.49
CA GLU A 59 18.71 -7.90 -5.87
C GLU A 59 20.03 -7.24 -6.28
N THR A 60 20.66 -6.49 -5.38
CA THR A 60 21.98 -5.89 -5.64
C THR A 60 23.07 -6.94 -5.77
N LEU A 61 23.12 -7.93 -4.87
CA LEU A 61 24.10 -9.02 -4.94
C LEU A 61 23.90 -9.87 -6.20
N ASP A 62 22.66 -10.28 -6.49
CA ASP A 62 22.33 -11.02 -7.72
C ASP A 62 22.74 -10.23 -8.96
N GLY A 63 22.44 -8.92 -8.99
CA GLY A 63 22.87 -8.03 -10.07
C GLY A 63 24.39 -7.95 -10.22
N THR A 64 25.16 -7.92 -9.11
CA THR A 64 26.63 -7.96 -9.18
C THR A 64 27.16 -9.28 -9.72
N VAL A 65 26.59 -10.41 -9.27
CA VAL A 65 27.01 -11.75 -9.71
C VAL A 65 26.67 -11.94 -11.20
N GLU A 66 25.48 -11.53 -11.63
CA GLU A 66 25.09 -11.59 -13.05
C GLU A 66 25.98 -10.69 -13.93
N ALA A 67 26.36 -9.50 -13.44
CA ALA A 67 27.30 -8.62 -14.14
C ALA A 67 28.71 -9.23 -14.27
N GLU A 68 29.24 -9.86 -13.21
CA GLU A 68 30.55 -10.53 -13.26
C GLU A 68 30.54 -11.77 -14.16
N LEU A 69 29.48 -12.60 -14.06
CA LEU A 69 29.34 -13.80 -14.88
C LEU A 69 29.17 -13.47 -16.37
N SER A 70 28.33 -12.48 -16.68
CA SER A 70 28.17 -11.99 -18.06
C SER A 70 29.44 -11.34 -18.61
N GLY A 71 30.21 -10.66 -17.77
CA GLY A 71 31.54 -10.14 -18.13
C GLY A 71 32.53 -11.22 -18.56
N MET A 72 32.34 -12.46 -18.11
CA MET A 72 33.14 -13.63 -18.50
C MET A 72 32.42 -14.53 -19.53
N ASP A 73 31.24 -14.14 -20.02
CA ASP A 73 30.37 -14.92 -20.91
C ASP A 73 30.04 -16.34 -20.39
N LEU A 74 30.07 -16.53 -19.07
CA LEU A 74 29.53 -17.74 -18.41
C LEU A 74 28.08 -17.45 -18.08
N PRO A 75 27.10 -18.29 -18.43
CA PRO A 75 27.13 -19.73 -18.71
C PRO A 75 27.24 -20.13 -20.19
N HIS A 76 27.21 -19.15 -21.11
CA HIS A 76 27.11 -19.41 -22.54
C HIS A 76 28.35 -20.14 -23.10
N ALA A 77 29.54 -19.71 -22.68
CA ALA A 77 30.80 -20.30 -23.08
C ALA A 77 30.94 -21.77 -22.66
N LEU A 78 30.36 -22.18 -21.53
CA LEU A 78 30.40 -23.58 -21.06
C LEU A 78 29.48 -24.46 -21.91
N HIS A 79 28.25 -24.00 -22.15
CA HIS A 79 27.25 -24.75 -22.93
C HIS A 79 27.62 -24.87 -24.42
N ALA A 80 28.33 -23.88 -24.99
CA ALA A 80 28.78 -23.91 -26.37
C ALA A 80 29.85 -24.99 -26.65
N VAL A 81 30.64 -25.35 -25.63
CA VAL A 81 31.65 -26.42 -25.72
C VAL A 81 31.04 -27.81 -25.51
N GLU A 82 29.98 -27.92 -24.70
CA GLU A 82 29.34 -29.21 -24.37
C GLU A 82 28.33 -29.70 -25.43
N ARG A 83 27.69 -28.81 -26.19
CA ARG A 83 26.66 -29.20 -27.19
C ARG A 83 26.86 -28.46 -28.52
N GLU A 84 27.44 -29.13 -29.51
CA GLU A 84 27.83 -28.54 -30.81
C GLU A 84 26.68 -27.98 -31.69
N GLN A 85 25.38 -28.08 -31.35
CA GLN A 85 24.32 -27.58 -32.26
C GLN A 85 22.87 -27.49 -31.70
N GLN A 86 22.65 -27.46 -30.38
CA GLN A 86 21.31 -27.31 -29.83
C GLN A 86 21.16 -25.95 -29.16
N LEU A 87 19.99 -25.31 -29.31
CA LEU A 87 19.69 -24.02 -28.65
C LEU A 87 20.05 -24.11 -27.16
N PRO A 88 20.74 -23.11 -26.57
CA PRO A 88 21.10 -23.12 -25.16
C PRO A 88 19.87 -23.31 -24.27
N ASP A 89 19.92 -24.24 -23.32
CA ASP A 89 18.80 -24.58 -22.43
C ASP A 89 18.29 -23.34 -21.66
N GLY A 90 19.17 -22.38 -21.33
CA GLY A 90 18.80 -21.13 -20.67
C GLY A 90 17.87 -20.24 -21.50
N ILE A 91 18.06 -20.18 -22.83
CA ILE A 91 17.16 -19.45 -23.72
C ILE A 91 15.84 -20.20 -23.85
N VAL A 92 15.87 -21.53 -23.96
CA VAL A 92 14.66 -22.36 -24.03
C VAL A 92 13.81 -22.21 -22.77
N GLN A 93 14.43 -22.21 -21.60
CA GLN A 93 13.75 -21.98 -20.32
C GLN A 93 13.21 -20.55 -20.20
N SER A 94 13.99 -19.54 -20.62
CA SER A 94 13.55 -18.14 -20.61
C SER A 94 12.36 -17.90 -21.54
N VAL A 95 12.40 -18.46 -22.76
CA VAL A 95 11.30 -18.43 -23.72
C VAL A 95 10.09 -19.21 -23.18
N GLY A 96 10.31 -20.37 -22.55
CA GLY A 96 9.27 -21.15 -21.89
C GLY A 96 8.58 -20.36 -20.76
N ARG A 97 9.36 -19.62 -19.95
CA ARG A 97 8.85 -18.74 -18.88
C ARG A 97 8.04 -17.59 -19.45
N VAL A 98 8.52 -16.93 -20.50
CA VAL A 98 7.82 -15.84 -21.19
C VAL A 98 6.54 -16.34 -21.87
N HIS A 99 6.56 -17.55 -22.44
CA HIS A 99 5.37 -18.18 -23.00
C HIS A 99 4.35 -18.56 -21.92
N ALA A 100 4.80 -19.11 -20.79
CA ALA A 100 3.96 -19.45 -19.66
C ALA A 100 3.30 -18.20 -19.04
N SER A 101 3.99 -17.06 -19.04
CA SER A 101 3.45 -15.77 -18.58
C SER A 101 2.54 -15.08 -19.61
N GLY A 102 2.12 -15.76 -20.67
CA GLY A 102 1.17 -15.22 -21.66
C GLY A 102 1.81 -14.45 -22.83
N SER A 103 3.13 -14.55 -23.00
CA SER A 103 3.90 -13.94 -24.08
C SER A 103 3.71 -12.42 -24.19
N GLY A 104 4.20 -11.82 -25.28
CA GLY A 104 4.02 -10.38 -25.55
C GLY A 104 2.55 -9.96 -25.72
N ALA A 105 1.62 -10.89 -25.97
CA ALA A 105 0.20 -10.60 -26.09
C ALA A 105 -0.42 -10.17 -24.74
N ALA A 106 -0.08 -10.83 -23.64
CA ALA A 106 -0.53 -10.44 -22.30
C ALA A 106 0.03 -9.07 -21.91
N LEU A 107 1.30 -8.80 -22.21
CA LEU A 107 1.94 -7.50 -21.99
C LEU A 107 1.25 -6.40 -22.82
N ALA A 108 1.00 -6.65 -24.10
CA ALA A 108 0.28 -5.70 -24.95
C ALA A 108 -1.15 -5.44 -24.44
N GLN A 109 -1.85 -6.45 -23.94
CA GLN A 109 -3.17 -6.26 -23.33
C GLN A 109 -3.10 -5.39 -22.07
N LEU A 110 -2.11 -5.59 -21.20
CA LEU A 110 -1.89 -4.77 -20.00
C LEU A 110 -1.57 -3.31 -20.38
N VAL A 111 -0.65 -3.10 -21.33
CA VAL A 111 -0.30 -1.75 -21.80
C VAL A 111 -1.51 -1.04 -22.40
N ASN A 112 -2.36 -1.77 -23.14
CA ASN A 112 -3.58 -1.20 -23.71
C ASN A 112 -4.67 -0.93 -22.66
N SER A 113 -4.69 -1.63 -21.52
CA SER A 113 -5.69 -1.42 -20.47
C SER A 113 -5.35 -0.28 -19.49
N LEU A 114 -4.05 0.03 -19.31
CA LEU A 114 -3.58 1.14 -18.48
C LEU A 114 -4.24 2.50 -18.77
N PRO A 115 -4.32 3.00 -20.02
CA PRO A 115 -4.94 4.29 -20.30
C PRO A 115 -6.44 4.31 -20.00
N GLN A 116 -7.12 3.17 -20.18
CA GLN A 116 -8.53 3.02 -19.84
C GLN A 116 -8.74 3.12 -18.32
N LEU A 117 -7.86 2.48 -17.53
CA LEU A 117 -7.92 2.55 -16.08
C LEU A 117 -7.62 3.96 -15.56
N ALA A 118 -6.61 4.64 -16.12
CA ALA A 118 -6.29 6.03 -15.77
C ALA A 118 -7.47 6.96 -16.06
N SER A 119 -8.10 6.81 -17.23
CA SER A 119 -9.29 7.58 -17.60
C SER A 119 -10.48 7.33 -16.66
N ASP A 120 -10.70 6.08 -16.23
CA ASP A 120 -11.77 5.72 -15.29
C ASP A 120 -11.54 6.35 -13.90
N VAL A 121 -10.32 6.30 -13.38
CA VAL A 121 -9.97 6.91 -12.09
C VAL A 121 -10.11 8.44 -12.15
N GLN A 122 -9.65 9.06 -13.24
CA GLN A 122 -9.82 10.50 -13.47
C GLN A 122 -11.31 10.89 -13.54
N GLY A 123 -12.12 10.12 -14.27
CA GLY A 123 -13.56 10.34 -14.38
C GLY A 123 -14.27 10.26 -13.02
N LYS A 124 -13.89 9.28 -12.18
CA LYS A 124 -14.39 9.15 -10.81
C LYS A 124 -13.99 10.35 -9.94
N SER A 125 -12.74 10.80 -10.03
CA SER A 125 -12.26 11.98 -9.30
C SER A 125 -13.08 13.24 -9.65
N MET A 126 -13.29 13.49 -10.95
CA MET A 126 -14.10 14.62 -11.42
C MET A 126 -15.56 14.51 -10.99
N ALA A 127 -16.14 13.30 -10.99
CA ALA A 127 -17.50 13.08 -10.53
C ALA A 127 -17.67 13.37 -9.02
N ILE A 128 -16.71 12.96 -8.20
CA ILE A 128 -16.73 13.25 -6.76
C ILE A 128 -16.61 14.76 -6.53
N GLU A 129 -15.69 15.43 -7.22
CA GLU A 129 -15.53 16.89 -7.12
C GLU A 129 -16.83 17.63 -7.49
N ALA A 130 -17.48 17.24 -8.59
CA ALA A 130 -18.75 17.82 -9.00
C ALA A 130 -19.85 17.63 -7.94
N ILE A 131 -19.90 16.48 -7.26
CA ILE A 131 -20.86 16.24 -6.17
C ILE A 131 -20.57 17.18 -4.99
N LEU A 132 -19.30 17.35 -4.61
CA LEU A 132 -18.89 18.25 -3.53
C LEU A 132 -19.19 19.72 -3.85
N GLU A 133 -18.99 20.15 -5.10
CA GLU A 133 -19.33 21.52 -5.53
C GLU A 133 -20.84 21.77 -5.52
N VAL A 134 -21.65 20.79 -5.95
CA VAL A 134 -23.11 20.88 -5.92
C VAL A 134 -23.63 20.98 -4.49
N GLU A 135 -23.11 20.16 -3.58
CA GLU A 135 -23.51 20.19 -2.17
C GLU A 135 -23.10 21.51 -1.49
N GLU A 136 -21.88 21.99 -1.72
CA GLU A 136 -21.45 23.30 -1.21
C GLU A 136 -22.33 24.44 -1.77
N GLY A 137 -22.66 24.39 -3.07
CA GLY A 137 -23.56 25.37 -3.68
C GLY A 137 -24.95 25.37 -3.06
N GLN A 138 -25.48 24.20 -2.72
CA GLN A 138 -26.76 24.06 -2.02
C GLN A 138 -26.68 24.58 -0.58
N ASP A 139 -25.61 24.28 0.16
CA ASP A 139 -25.39 24.80 1.52
C ASP A 139 -25.34 26.33 1.51
N GLN A 140 -24.60 26.93 0.57
CA GLN A 140 -24.55 28.38 0.41
C GLN A 140 -25.91 29.00 0.08
N GLN A 141 -26.69 28.36 -0.80
CA GLN A 141 -28.05 28.82 -1.13
C GLN A 141 -29.00 28.76 0.07
N LEU A 142 -28.95 27.67 0.84
CA LEU A 142 -29.77 27.49 2.04
C LEU A 142 -29.37 28.48 3.13
N GLN A 143 -28.08 28.74 3.29
CA GLN A 143 -27.57 29.76 4.21
C GLN A 143 -28.06 31.16 3.79
N GLN A 144 -28.03 31.50 2.49
CA GLN A 144 -28.57 32.78 2.00
C GLN A 144 -30.08 32.91 2.20
N ALA A 145 -30.83 31.82 2.00
CA ALA A 145 -32.29 31.81 2.10
C ALA A 145 -32.80 31.83 3.55
N HIS A 146 -32.09 31.18 4.46
CA HIS A 146 -32.55 30.94 5.83
C HIS A 146 -31.72 31.65 6.91
N GLY A 147 -30.57 32.25 6.54
CA GLY A 147 -29.71 33.01 7.44
C GLY A 147 -29.42 32.26 8.73
N ASP A 148 -29.68 32.90 9.86
CA ASP A 148 -29.43 32.35 11.20
C ASP A 148 -30.27 31.11 11.57
N ARG A 149 -31.31 30.76 10.78
CA ARG A 149 -32.04 29.48 10.98
C ARG A 149 -31.28 28.28 10.44
N TRP A 150 -30.30 28.48 9.56
CA TRP A 150 -29.44 27.44 9.01
C TRP A 150 -28.15 27.34 9.82
N ALA A 151 -28.21 26.66 10.98
CA ALA A 151 -27.12 26.56 11.95
C ALA A 151 -26.30 25.25 11.82
N CYS A 152 -26.09 24.76 10.59
CA CYS A 152 -25.26 23.57 10.34
C CYS A 152 -23.75 23.92 10.34
N VAL A 153 -22.90 22.91 10.52
CA VAL A 153 -21.47 23.04 10.20
C VAL A 153 -21.35 23.28 8.69
N ARG A 154 -20.52 24.23 8.28
CA ARG A 154 -20.38 24.57 6.85
C ARG A 154 -19.91 23.36 6.06
N SER A 155 -20.52 23.13 4.90
CA SER A 155 -20.14 22.07 3.96
C SER A 155 -18.63 22.06 3.68
N THR A 156 -18.03 23.24 3.50
CA THR A 156 -16.59 23.43 3.29
C THR A 156 -15.70 22.85 4.40
N GLN A 157 -16.18 22.84 5.65
CA GLN A 157 -15.45 22.27 6.78
C GLN A 157 -15.63 20.76 6.87
N LEU A 158 -16.84 20.26 6.56
CA LEU A 158 -17.13 18.83 6.57
C LEU A 158 -16.40 18.08 5.44
N THR A 159 -16.21 18.73 4.30
CA THR A 159 -15.63 18.13 3.08
C THR A 159 -14.14 18.41 2.91
N ALA A 160 -13.49 19.08 3.88
CA ALA A 160 -12.09 19.49 3.80
C ALA A 160 -11.13 18.30 3.62
N ASP A 161 -11.32 17.23 4.39
CA ASP A 161 -10.48 16.04 4.34
C ASP A 161 -10.63 15.32 2.99
N ALA A 162 -11.87 15.16 2.51
CA ALA A 162 -12.15 14.55 1.20
C ALA A 162 -11.51 15.35 0.04
N ARG A 163 -11.46 16.68 0.13
CA ARG A 163 -10.78 17.53 -0.86
C ARG A 163 -9.27 17.37 -0.83
N LEU A 164 -8.69 17.20 0.35
CA LEU A 164 -7.27 16.94 0.52
C LEU A 164 -6.90 15.57 -0.09
N GLU A 165 -7.70 14.54 0.17
CA GLU A 165 -7.53 13.23 -0.46
C GLU A 165 -7.66 13.30 -1.99
N LEU A 166 -8.65 14.02 -2.53
CA LEU A 166 -8.79 14.23 -3.98
C LEU A 166 -7.57 14.92 -4.59
N ALA A 167 -6.99 15.91 -3.91
CA ALA A 167 -5.79 16.59 -4.38
C ALA A 167 -4.57 15.64 -4.40
N GLN A 168 -4.43 14.79 -3.38
CA GLN A 168 -3.38 13.77 -3.34
C GLN A 168 -3.54 12.74 -4.46
N LEU A 169 -4.75 12.24 -4.70
CA LEU A 169 -5.03 11.29 -5.79
C LEU A 169 -4.70 11.89 -7.16
N ARG A 170 -4.98 13.18 -7.37
CA ARG A 170 -4.62 13.89 -8.60
C ARG A 170 -3.11 13.97 -8.81
N GLU A 171 -2.38 14.31 -7.75
CA GLU A 171 -0.92 14.35 -7.80
C GLU A 171 -0.35 12.96 -8.12
N GLN A 172 -0.85 11.91 -7.47
CA GLN A 172 -0.44 10.53 -7.75
C GLN A 172 -0.76 10.11 -9.19
N LEU A 173 -1.92 10.50 -9.74
CA LEU A 173 -2.24 10.27 -11.15
C LEU A 173 -1.27 11.02 -12.07
N SER A 174 -0.92 12.26 -11.76
CA SER A 174 0.04 13.03 -12.56
C SER A 174 1.47 12.46 -12.51
N GLN A 175 1.85 11.84 -11.40
CA GLN A 175 3.12 11.13 -11.29
C GLN A 175 3.09 9.82 -12.08
N ALA A 176 1.95 9.12 -12.05
CA ALA A 176 1.77 7.87 -12.78
C ALA A 176 1.65 8.06 -14.31
N GLU A 177 1.14 9.20 -14.79
CA GLU A 177 1.11 9.51 -16.23
C GLU A 177 2.46 9.99 -16.78
N ALA A 178 3.34 10.51 -15.91
CA ALA A 178 4.65 11.04 -16.27
C ALA A 178 5.76 9.97 -16.28
N ALA A 179 5.57 8.86 -15.58
CA ALA A 179 6.47 7.71 -15.51
C ALA A 179 6.30 6.77 -16.71
#